data_AF-A0A926CPY7-F1
#
_entry.id   AF-A0A926CPY7-F1
#
_cell.length_a   1.000
_cell.length_b   1.000
_cell.length_c   1.000
_cell.angle_alpha   90.00
_cell.angle_beta   90.00
_cell.angle_gamma   90.00
#
_symmetry.space_group_name_H-M   'P 1'
#
loop_
_entity.id
_entity.type
_entity.pdbx_description
1 polymer ?
#
loop_
_entity_poly.entity_id
_entity_poly.type
_entity_poly.pdbx_seq_one_letter_code
_entity_poly.pdbx_strand_id
1 'polypeptide(L)'
;GVGEKVGEKVLMVDDILRSGRRLTELRKLVEASGDEVVGLAVMIYQPNPESPSFDPLPFFYLAKLEGMYYRDAHSCELCKAGVPLEKVQV
;
A
#
# COMPACT_ATOMS: atom_id res chain seq x y z
N GLY A 1 -37.01 -18.92 5.83
CA GLY A 1 -35.55 -18.98 5.64
C GLY A 1 -35.06 -17.57 5.47
N VAL A 2 -34.11 -17.14 6.29
CA VAL A 2 -33.45 -15.83 6.10
C VAL A 2 -32.49 -16.04 4.94
N GLY A 3 -32.66 -15.31 3.84
CA GLY A 3 -31.75 -15.39 2.70
C GLY A 3 -30.33 -15.04 3.14
N GLU A 4 -29.35 -15.84 2.72
CA GLU A 4 -27.94 -15.48 2.87
C GLU A 4 -27.72 -14.09 2.27
N LYS A 5 -27.25 -13.16 3.11
CA LYS A 5 -26.82 -11.84 2.63
C LYS A 5 -25.58 -12.07 1.78
N VAL A 6 -25.68 -11.76 0.49
CA VAL A 6 -24.52 -11.69 -0.40
C VAL A 6 -23.67 -10.50 0.07
N GLY A 7 -22.36 -10.71 0.24
CA GLY A 7 -21.42 -9.66 0.61
C GLY A 7 -21.42 -8.50 -0.39
N GLU A 8 -21.09 -7.31 0.09
CA GLU A 8 -20.97 -6.12 -0.76
C GLU A 8 -19.65 -6.14 -1.56
N LYS A 9 -19.66 -5.49 -2.72
CA LYS A 9 -18.44 -5.29 -3.53
C LYS A 9 -17.77 -3.98 -3.13
N VAL A 10 -16.51 -4.07 -2.69
CA VAL A 10 -15.77 -2.95 -2.11
C VAL A 10 -14.58 -2.56 -3.00
N LEU A 11 -14.54 -1.30 -3.42
CA LEU A 11 -13.35 -0.66 -3.97
C LEU A 11 -12.60 0.03 -2.83
N MET A 12 -11.39 -0.42 -2.52
CA MET A 12 -10.54 0.26 -1.53
C MET A 12 -9.88 1.47 -2.16
N VAL A 13 -9.91 2.61 -1.46
CA VAL A 13 -9.29 3.88 -1.92
C VAL A 13 -8.45 4.48 -0.80
N ASP A 14 -7.24 4.92 -1.13
CA ASP A 14 -6.36 5.65 -0.20
C ASP A 14 -5.63 6.79 -0.94
N ASP A 15 -5.05 7.74 -0.21
CA ASP A 15 -4.30 8.84 -0.83
C ASP A 15 -2.95 8.36 -1.38
N ILE A 16 -2.21 7.57 -0.61
CA ILE A 16 -0.87 7.10 -0.97
C ILE A 16 -0.60 5.64 -0.54
N LEU A 17 -0.08 4.84 -1.47
CA LEU A 17 0.47 3.52 -1.18
C LEU A 17 1.99 3.60 -1.06
N ARG A 18 2.51 3.49 0.17
CA ARG A 18 3.95 3.32 0.47
C ARG A 18 4.30 1.88 0.81
N SER A 19 4.17 1.50 2.09
CA SER A 19 4.41 0.12 2.53
C SER A 19 3.25 -0.83 2.23
N GLY A 20 2.06 -0.32 1.94
CA GLY A 20 0.85 -1.12 1.73
C GLY A 20 0.22 -1.72 3.00
N ARG A 21 0.87 -1.62 4.18
CA ARG A 21 0.42 -2.26 5.43
C ARG A 21 -1.02 -1.93 5.80
N ARG A 22 -1.41 -0.65 5.76
CA ARG A 22 -2.78 -0.23 6.13
C ARG A 22 -3.83 -0.81 5.17
N LEU A 23 -3.55 -0.78 3.87
CA LEU A 23 -4.40 -1.36 2.83
C LEU A 23 -4.53 -2.88 2.96
N THR A 24 -3.45 -3.58 3.34
CA THR A 24 -3.49 -5.02 3.62
C THR A 24 -4.38 -5.35 4.83
N GLU A 25 -4.27 -4.59 5.91
CA GLU A 25 -5.12 -4.80 7.08
C GLU A 25 -6.58 -4.42 6.80
N LEU A 26 -6.82 -3.34 6.04
CA LEU A 26 -8.15 -2.94 5.59
C LEU A 26 -8.81 -4.05 4.76
N ARG A 27 -8.08 -4.64 3.81
CA ARG A 27 -8.57 -5.77 3.01
C ARG A 27 -9.03 -6.92 3.91
N LYS A 28 -8.21 -7.31 4.89
CA LYS A 28 -8.57 -8.38 5.83
C LYS A 28 -9.83 -8.06 6.61
N LEU A 29 -10.00 -6.81 7.04
CA LEU A 29 -11.19 -6.38 7.78
C LEU A 29 -12.47 -6.46 6.91
N VAL A 30 -12.39 -6.04 5.65
CA VAL A 30 -13.50 -6.12 4.68
C VAL A 30 -13.82 -7.58 4.35
N GLU A 31 -12.82 -8.40 4.06
CA GLU A 31 -13.06 -9.82 3.76
C GLU A 31 -13.59 -10.59 4.99
N ALA A 32 -13.18 -10.19 6.20
CA ALA A 32 -13.70 -10.77 7.45
C ALA A 32 -15.15 -10.37 7.77
N SER A 33 -15.68 -9.27 7.21
CA SER A 33 -17.11 -8.94 7.31
C SER A 33 -17.99 -9.71 6.32
N GLY A 34 -17.39 -10.53 5.45
CA GLY A 34 -18.08 -11.27 4.40
C GLY A 34 -18.24 -10.48 3.10
N ASP A 35 -17.61 -9.32 2.99
CA ASP A 35 -17.61 -8.48 1.79
C ASP A 35 -16.44 -8.86 0.85
N GLU A 36 -16.56 -8.48 -0.42
CA GLU A 36 -15.57 -8.79 -1.46
C GLU A 36 -14.80 -7.54 -1.86
N VAL A 37 -13.48 -7.53 -1.66
CA VAL A 37 -12.62 -6.49 -2.25
C VAL A 37 -12.46 -6.77 -3.74
N VAL A 38 -12.95 -5.86 -4.58
CA VAL A 38 -12.96 -6.02 -6.06
C VAL A 38 -11.89 -5.19 -6.76
N GLY A 39 -11.16 -4.36 -6.03
CA GLY A 39 -10.10 -3.51 -6.58
C GLY A 39 -9.48 -2.58 -5.54
N LEU A 40 -8.40 -1.93 -5.96
CA LEU A 40 -7.66 -0.94 -5.19
C LEU A 40 -7.38 0.29 -6.06
N ALA A 41 -7.54 1.49 -5.51
CA ALA A 41 -7.12 2.73 -6.13
C ALA A 41 -6.36 3.61 -5.14
N VAL A 42 -5.26 4.22 -5.58
CA VAL A 42 -4.57 5.27 -4.82
C VAL A 42 -4.29 6.50 -5.66
N MET A 43 -4.17 7.69 -5.06
CA MET A 43 -3.71 8.85 -5.85
C MET A 43 -2.23 8.69 -6.21
N ILE A 44 -1.38 8.37 -5.23
CA ILE A 44 0.06 8.22 -5.40
C ILE A 44 0.49 6.79 -5.08
N TYR A 45 1.13 6.12 -6.04
CA TYR A 45 1.78 4.83 -5.84
C TYR A 45 3.30 5.04 -5.66
N GLN A 46 3.81 4.86 -4.44
CA GLN A 46 5.22 5.02 -4.09
C GLN A 46 5.73 3.77 -3.36
N PRO A 47 5.87 2.64 -4.05
CA PRO A 47 6.26 1.39 -3.41
C PRO A 47 7.68 1.49 -2.84
N ASN A 48 7.97 0.63 -1.87
CA ASN A 48 9.29 0.27 -1.41
C ASN A 48 9.53 -1.23 -1.70
N PRO A 49 10.75 -1.75 -1.48
CA PRO A 49 11.04 -3.17 -1.73
C PRO A 49 10.21 -4.18 -0.93
N GLU A 50 9.53 -3.74 0.14
CA GLU A 50 8.68 -4.57 1.00
C GLU A 50 7.18 -4.40 0.70
N SER A 51 6.80 -3.54 -0.26
CA SER A 51 5.41 -3.32 -0.61
C SER A 51 4.76 -4.61 -1.13
N PRO A 52 3.60 -5.02 -0.59
CA PRO A 52 2.92 -6.23 -1.04
C PRO A 52 2.34 -6.04 -2.44
N SER A 53 2.26 -7.14 -3.20
CA SER A 53 1.38 -7.17 -4.37
C SER A 53 -0.08 -7.31 -3.92
N PHE A 54 -0.98 -6.67 -4.67
CA PHE A 54 -2.43 -6.82 -4.52
C PHE A 54 -3.05 -7.68 -5.63
N ASP A 55 -2.22 -8.33 -6.48
CA ASP A 55 -2.69 -9.22 -7.51
C ASP A 55 -3.57 -10.36 -6.92
N PRO A 56 -4.63 -10.78 -7.63
CA PRO A 56 -5.04 -10.36 -8.97
C PRO A 56 -5.98 -9.15 -9.01
N LEU A 57 -6.10 -8.36 -7.94
CA LEU A 57 -7.02 -7.23 -7.89
C LEU A 57 -6.63 -6.17 -8.94
N PRO A 58 -7.60 -5.61 -9.69
CA PRO A 58 -7.37 -4.39 -10.45
C PRO A 58 -6.81 -3.29 -9.54
N PHE A 59 -5.63 -2.77 -9.88
CA PHE A 59 -4.95 -1.73 -9.12
C PHE A 59 -4.75 -0.47 -9.97
N PHE A 60 -5.33 0.63 -9.52
CA PHE A 60 -5.32 1.92 -10.21
C PHE A 60 -4.50 2.96 -9.43
N TYR A 61 -3.78 3.82 -10.14
CA TYR A 61 -3.13 4.99 -9.55
C TYR A 61 -3.03 6.16 -10.52
N LEU A 62 -3.05 7.39 -9.99
CA LEU A 62 -2.92 8.60 -10.82
C LEU A 62 -1.46 8.91 -11.16
N ALA A 63 -0.54 8.67 -10.23
CA ALA A 63 0.89 8.82 -10.45
C ALA A 63 1.69 7.74 -9.72
N LYS A 64 2.82 7.33 -10.33
CA LYS A 64 3.80 6.45 -9.72
C LYS A 64 5.08 7.22 -9.42
N LEU A 65 5.57 7.12 -8.19
CA LEU A 65 6.83 7.69 -7.75
C LEU A 65 7.83 6.56 -7.50
N GLU A 66 8.96 6.59 -8.20
CA GLU A 66 10.08 5.67 -7.94
C GLU A 66 10.95 6.27 -6.83
N GLY A 67 11.01 5.59 -5.68
CA GLY A 67 11.86 6.00 -4.56
C GLY A 67 13.27 5.43 -4.68
N MET A 68 14.28 6.19 -4.25
CA MET A 68 15.59 5.63 -3.97
C MET A 68 15.59 5.00 -2.57
N TYR A 69 15.87 3.70 -2.51
CA TYR A 69 15.98 2.96 -1.26
C TYR A 69 17.38 2.37 -1.16
N TYR A 70 18.05 2.65 -0.04
CA TYR A 70 19.34 2.05 0.30
C TYR A 70 19.10 0.90 1.27
N ARG A 71 19.82 -0.21 1.08
CA ARG A 71 19.68 -1.41 1.93
C ARG A 71 20.18 -1.15 3.35
N ASP A 72 21.25 -0.38 3.44
CA ASP A 72 21.97 -0.09 4.68
C ASP A 72 22.79 1.20 4.55
N ALA A 73 23.37 1.65 5.66
CA ALA A 73 24.20 2.85 5.71
C ALA A 73 25.47 2.76 4.83
N HIS A 74 26.00 1.54 4.59
CA HIS A 74 27.18 1.34 3.74
C HIS A 74 26.86 1.55 2.25
N SER A 75 25.63 1.24 1.84
CA SER A 75 25.14 1.45 0.47
C SER A 75 24.57 2.85 0.22
N CYS A 76 24.39 3.65 1.26
CA CYS A 76 23.76 4.97 1.23
C CYS A 76 24.75 6.10 0.92
N GLU A 77 24.71 6.64 -0.30
CA GLU A 77 25.60 7.74 -0.73
C GLU A 77 25.45 9.01 0.12
N LEU A 78 24.22 9.32 0.56
CA LEU A 78 23.96 10.46 1.45
C LEU A 78 24.57 10.25 2.85
N CYS A 79 24.57 9.01 3.33
CA CYS A 79 25.14 8.63 4.62
C CYS A 79 26.68 8.71 4.57
N LYS A 80 27.29 8.26 3.47
CA LYS A 80 28.73 8.45 3.21
C LYS A 80 29.12 9.93 3.13
N ALA A 81 28.24 10.76 2.58
CA ALA A 81 28.43 12.21 2.51
C ALA A 81 28.16 12.95 3.84
N GLY A 82 27.76 12.25 4.91
CA GLY A 82 27.50 12.85 6.22
C GLY A 82 26.25 13.74 6.26
N VAL A 83 25.32 13.58 5.32
CA VAL A 83 24.06 14.34 5.30
C VAL A 83 23.23 13.97 6.54
N PRO A 84 22.74 14.94 7.33
CA PRO A 84 21.91 14.66 8.50
C PRO A 84 20.65 13.87 8.13
N LEU A 85 20.37 12.81 8.91
CA LEU A 85 19.16 12.01 8.73
C LEU A 85 17.99 12.67 9.47
N GLU A 86 16.94 13.00 8.74
CA GLU A 86 15.67 13.46 9.32
C GLU A 86 14.64 12.32 9.34
N LYS A 87 14.06 12.07 10.51
CA LYS A 87 12.98 11.08 10.65
C LYS A 87 11.63 11.78 10.47
N VAL A 88 11.06 11.64 9.29
CA VAL A 88 9.72 12.16 8.99
C VAL A 88 8.67 11.12 9.42
N GLN A 89 7.71 11.53 10.26
CA GLN A 89 6.55 10.70 10.58
C GLN A 89 5.51 10.85 9.47
N VAL A 90 5.08 9.73 8.90
CA VAL A 90 3.96 9.61 7.94
C VAL A 90 3.10 8.42 8.36
#